data_AF-A0A9P0HPG7-F1
#
_entry.id   AF-A0A9P0HPG7-F1
#
_cell.length_a   1.000
_cell.length_b   1.000
_cell.length_c   1.000
_cell.angle_alpha   90.00
_cell.angle_beta   90.00
_cell.angle_gamma   90.00
#
_symmetry.space_group_name_H-M   'P 1'
#
loop_
_entity.id
_entity.type
_entity.pdbx_description
1 polymer ?
#
loop_
_entity_poly.entity_id
_entity_poly.type
_entity_poly.pdbx_seq_one_letter_code
_entity_poly.pdbx_strand_id
1 'polypeptide(L)'
;MAARASVNLRGFLARVAQNKENVHVRHKLDTEIDKYYKTLHNVVIPDCMDLVKEIPGYPQRVKECISHTTPSYYDGWNFSIELMYKTVADEHHQTEKNLEKCRILRALKDMSYAMAGIVDDYADKGEYRHGKKVWASICEGGQEAAIYDSVAVNYLILLMLHRHFRNDPGYSRLLELYNMVPGTAAIGNTLDILDRYNSNYSDDIWKHTVQNKAMNSICTAGGTGLVHVSVFTVLQD
;
A
#
# COMPACT_ATOMS: atom_id res chain seq x y z
N MET A 1 -37.24 23.06 27.01
CA MET A 1 -37.29 22.34 25.72
C MET A 1 -36.46 23.12 24.71
N ALA A 2 -35.21 22.71 24.46
CA ALA A 2 -34.35 23.34 23.45
C ALA A 2 -34.35 22.45 22.20
N ALA A 3 -34.92 22.95 21.12
CA ALA A 3 -34.94 22.27 19.83
C ALA A 3 -33.51 22.14 19.30
N ARG A 4 -33.04 20.91 19.07
CA ARG A 4 -31.82 20.65 18.31
C ARG A 4 -32.08 21.13 16.89
N ALA A 5 -31.39 22.18 16.46
CA ALA A 5 -31.36 22.58 15.06
C ALA A 5 -30.82 21.41 14.23
N SER A 6 -31.60 20.90 13.29
CA SER A 6 -31.12 19.91 12.33
C SER A 6 -30.14 20.61 11.39
N VAL A 7 -28.86 20.33 11.56
CA VAL A 7 -27.84 20.82 10.63
C VAL A 7 -28.10 20.14 9.29
N ASN A 8 -28.61 20.91 8.33
CA ASN A 8 -28.91 20.45 6.98
C ASN A 8 -27.58 20.39 6.19
N LEU A 9 -26.74 19.43 6.55
CA LEU A 9 -25.51 19.14 5.82
C LEU A 9 -25.90 18.66 4.42
N ARG A 10 -25.57 19.44 3.39
CA ARG A 10 -25.59 19.04 1.98
C ARG A 10 -24.17 19.09 1.43
N GLY A 11 -23.84 18.16 0.53
CA GLY A 11 -22.53 18.07 -0.10
C GLY A 11 -21.58 17.06 0.55
N PHE A 12 -20.28 17.22 0.34
CA PHE A 12 -19.23 16.27 0.75
C PHE A 12 -19.32 15.88 2.24
N LEU A 13 -19.55 16.85 3.13
CA LEU A 13 -19.67 16.62 4.57
C LEU A 13 -20.91 15.81 4.96
N ALA A 14 -22.01 15.88 4.19
CA ALA A 14 -23.19 15.05 4.39
C ALA A 14 -22.92 13.59 4.02
N ARG A 15 -22.15 13.36 2.95
CA ARG A 15 -21.71 12.01 2.54
C ARG A 15 -20.77 11.38 3.54
N VAL A 16 -19.83 12.15 4.10
CA VAL A 16 -18.94 11.70 5.17
C VAL A 16 -19.70 11.38 6.46
N ALA A 17 -20.73 12.16 6.78
CA ALA A 17 -21.55 11.93 7.98
C ALA A 17 -22.57 10.78 7.82
N GLN A 18 -23.08 10.55 6.60
CA GLN A 18 -24.07 9.50 6.31
C GLN A 18 -23.41 8.14 6.03
N ASN A 19 -22.25 8.12 5.39
CA ASN A 19 -21.47 6.90 5.20
C ASN A 19 -20.46 6.76 6.34
N LYS A 20 -20.87 6.07 7.41
CA LYS A 20 -19.94 5.51 8.41
C LYS A 20 -19.00 4.44 7.82
N GLU A 21 -19.12 4.15 6.53
CA GLU A 21 -18.19 3.33 5.76
C GLU A 21 -17.19 4.23 5.06
N ASN A 22 -15.90 3.89 5.18
CA ASN A 22 -14.77 4.60 4.61
C ASN A 22 -15.13 5.23 3.26
N VAL A 23 -15.13 6.57 3.19
CA VAL A 23 -15.30 7.28 1.92
C VAL A 23 -14.03 7.03 1.10
N HIS A 24 -14.00 5.91 0.39
CA HIS A 24 -12.99 5.64 -0.62
C HIS A 24 -13.21 6.66 -1.74
N VAL A 25 -12.50 7.78 -1.67
CA VAL A 25 -12.55 8.81 -2.71
C VAL A 25 -12.01 8.19 -3.99
N ARG A 26 -12.90 7.89 -4.93
CA ARG A 26 -12.52 7.30 -6.21
C ARG A 26 -11.84 8.35 -7.07
N HIS A 27 -10.59 8.10 -7.47
CA HIS A 27 -9.95 8.93 -8.49
C HIS A 27 -10.64 8.71 -9.84
N LYS A 28 -10.85 9.78 -10.63
CA LYS A 28 -11.59 9.71 -11.91
C LYS A 28 -11.00 8.73 -12.93
N LEU A 29 -9.68 8.54 -12.87
CA LEU A 29 -8.95 7.63 -13.76
C LEU A 29 -8.91 6.19 -13.20
N ASP A 30 -9.29 5.95 -11.96
CA ASP A 30 -9.41 4.60 -11.40
C ASP A 30 -10.79 4.01 -11.77
N THR A 31 -10.89 3.55 -13.00
CA THR A 31 -12.14 3.00 -13.56
C THR A 31 -12.45 1.59 -13.05
N GLU A 32 -11.50 0.91 -12.40
CA GLU A 32 -11.61 -0.51 -12.03
C GLU A 32 -11.34 -0.81 -10.55
N ILE A 33 -11.50 0.20 -9.68
CA ILE A 33 -11.29 0.06 -8.23
C ILE A 33 -12.05 -1.11 -7.58
N ASP A 34 -13.25 -1.45 -8.08
CA ASP A 34 -14.02 -2.59 -7.57
C ASP A 34 -13.33 -3.92 -7.86
N LYS A 35 -12.67 -4.04 -9.02
CA LYS A 35 -11.87 -5.22 -9.37
C LYS A 35 -10.62 -5.29 -8.50
N TYR A 36 -10.00 -4.16 -8.18
CA TYR A 36 -8.92 -4.10 -7.21
C TYR A 36 -9.34 -4.65 -5.83
N TYR A 37 -10.46 -4.18 -5.27
CA TYR A 37 -10.96 -4.69 -3.98
C TYR A 37 -11.27 -6.19 -4.03
N LYS A 38 -11.84 -6.68 -5.14
CA LYS A 38 -12.03 -8.11 -5.35
C LYS A 38 -10.70 -8.86 -5.33
N THR A 39 -9.67 -8.38 -6.04
CA THR A 39 -8.34 -9.00 -6.02
C THR A 39 -7.72 -8.97 -4.62
N LEU A 40 -7.83 -7.86 -3.88
CA LEU A 40 -7.32 -7.76 -2.51
C LEU A 40 -7.97 -8.80 -1.58
N HIS A 41 -9.30 -8.87 -1.58
CA HIS A 41 -10.05 -9.72 -0.64
C HIS A 41 -10.15 -11.19 -1.06
N ASN A 42 -10.15 -11.49 -2.36
CA ASN A 42 -10.37 -12.84 -2.86
C ASN A 42 -9.09 -13.55 -3.29
N VAL A 43 -7.98 -12.81 -3.49
CA VAL A 43 -6.68 -13.38 -3.89
C VAL A 43 -5.62 -13.07 -2.86
N VAL A 44 -5.30 -11.79 -2.66
CA VAL A 44 -4.10 -11.38 -1.91
C VAL A 44 -4.18 -11.75 -0.43
N ILE A 45 -5.29 -11.41 0.25
CA ILE A 45 -5.48 -11.76 1.66
C ILE A 45 -5.53 -13.28 1.87
N PRO A 46 -6.36 -14.06 1.15
CA PRO A 46 -6.37 -15.52 1.27
C PRO A 46 -5.00 -16.17 1.04
N ASP A 47 -4.25 -15.69 0.05
CA ASP A 47 -2.93 -16.25 -0.24
C ASP A 47 -1.91 -15.92 0.86
N CYS A 48 -1.95 -14.70 1.43
CA CYS A 48 -1.16 -14.35 2.60
C CYS A 48 -1.50 -15.21 3.81
N MET A 49 -2.78 -15.50 4.02
CA MET A 49 -3.25 -16.41 5.08
C MET A 49 -2.73 -17.84 4.87
N ASP A 50 -2.77 -18.35 3.63
CA ASP A 50 -2.28 -19.69 3.30
C ASP A 50 -0.76 -19.82 3.55
N LEU A 51 0.03 -18.77 3.31
CA LEU A 51 1.48 -18.77 3.58
C LEU A 51 1.84 -18.99 5.06
N VAL A 52 0.90 -18.75 5.98
CA VAL A 52 1.11 -18.87 7.43
C VAL A 52 0.10 -19.79 8.12
N LYS A 53 -0.61 -20.62 7.34
CA LYS A 53 -1.74 -21.44 7.83
C LYS A 53 -1.40 -22.42 8.94
N GLU A 54 -0.15 -22.85 9.01
CA GLU A 54 0.33 -23.82 10.00
C GLU A 54 0.50 -23.20 11.40
N ILE A 55 0.44 -21.86 11.52
CA ILE A 55 0.59 -21.14 12.78
C ILE A 55 -0.80 -20.83 13.34
N PRO A 56 -1.21 -21.44 14.47
CA PRO A 56 -2.54 -21.20 15.05
C PRO A 56 -2.83 -19.72 15.27
N GLY A 57 -3.98 -19.23 14.77
CA GLY A 57 -4.44 -17.85 14.92
C GLY A 57 -3.74 -16.81 14.05
N TYR A 58 -2.53 -17.08 13.55
CA TYR A 58 -1.75 -16.11 12.78
C TYR A 58 -2.35 -15.73 11.42
N PRO A 59 -2.97 -16.64 10.64
CA PRO A 59 -3.68 -16.26 9.41
C PRO A 59 -4.74 -15.18 9.65
N GLN A 60 -5.50 -15.31 10.74
CA GLN A 60 -6.54 -14.34 11.07
C GLN A 60 -5.95 -12.98 11.45
N ARG A 61 -4.83 -12.96 12.20
CA ARG A 61 -4.07 -11.74 12.49
C ARG A 61 -3.58 -11.03 11.22
N VAL A 62 -3.03 -11.79 10.27
CA VAL A 62 -2.58 -11.25 8.97
C VAL A 62 -3.75 -10.62 8.20
N LYS A 63 -4.90 -11.32 8.15
CA LYS A 63 -6.11 -10.80 7.52
C LYS A 63 -6.58 -9.49 8.15
N GLU A 64 -6.61 -9.41 9.47
CA GLU A 64 -7.04 -8.22 10.21
C GLU A 64 -6.11 -7.04 9.97
N CYS A 65 -4.80 -7.25 10.08
CA CYS A 65 -3.79 -6.23 9.82
C CYS A 65 -3.91 -5.67 8.40
N ILE A 66 -3.93 -6.53 7.38
CA ILE A 66 -4.04 -6.10 5.98
C ILE A 66 -5.38 -5.41 5.72
N SER A 67 -6.51 -5.97 6.17
CA SER A 67 -7.84 -5.41 5.93
C SER A 67 -8.04 -4.04 6.61
N HIS A 68 -7.39 -3.81 7.75
CA HIS A 68 -7.49 -2.53 8.46
C HIS A 68 -6.68 -1.43 7.79
N THR A 69 -5.47 -1.78 7.34
CA THR A 69 -4.43 -0.82 6.92
C THR A 69 -4.35 -0.62 5.40
N THR A 70 -4.89 -1.54 4.61
CA THR A 70 -4.82 -1.55 3.15
C THR A 70 -6.21 -1.36 2.54
N PRO A 71 -6.39 -0.48 1.52
CA PRO A 71 -5.38 0.35 0.86
C PRO A 71 -4.84 1.49 1.73
N SER A 72 -3.55 1.81 1.52
CA SER A 72 -2.85 2.87 2.25
C SER A 72 -3.01 4.27 1.63
N TYR A 73 -3.42 4.38 0.36
CA TYR A 73 -3.73 5.69 -0.24
C TYR A 73 -5.10 5.65 -0.95
N TYR A 74 -5.69 6.83 -1.13
CA TYR A 74 -7.00 7.02 -1.76
C TYR A 74 -6.94 7.84 -3.06
N ASP A 75 -5.77 8.05 -3.61
CA ASP A 75 -5.53 9.00 -4.70
C ASP A 75 -4.83 8.36 -5.92
N GLY A 76 -4.40 9.24 -6.84
CA GLY A 76 -3.81 8.95 -8.14
C GLY A 76 -2.77 7.83 -8.19
N TRP A 77 -1.99 7.71 -7.11
CA TRP A 77 -0.75 6.94 -7.09
C TRP A 77 -1.00 5.44 -7.05
N ASN A 78 -2.12 5.00 -6.47
CA ASN A 78 -2.37 3.58 -6.24
C ASN A 78 -2.72 2.82 -7.51
N PHE A 79 -3.46 3.43 -8.44
CA PHE A 79 -3.75 2.77 -9.72
C PHE A 79 -2.65 3.02 -10.77
N SER A 80 -1.55 3.70 -10.42
CA SER A 80 -0.47 4.01 -11.36
C SER A 80 0.16 2.75 -12.00
N ILE A 81 0.21 1.63 -11.28
CA ILE A 81 0.66 0.34 -11.82
C ILE A 81 -0.22 -0.10 -13.00
N GLU A 82 -1.54 -0.13 -12.79
CA GLU A 82 -2.51 -0.49 -13.82
C GLU A 82 -2.54 0.55 -14.95
N LEU A 83 -2.45 1.84 -14.62
CA LEU A 83 -2.39 2.92 -15.61
C LEU A 83 -1.18 2.78 -16.52
N MET A 84 0.02 2.62 -15.94
CA MET A 84 1.27 2.48 -16.71
C MET A 84 1.22 1.23 -17.58
N TYR A 85 0.73 0.11 -17.04
CA TYR A 85 0.54 -1.11 -17.82
C TYR A 85 -0.39 -0.89 -19.01
N LYS A 86 -1.59 -0.34 -18.79
CA LYS A 86 -2.57 -0.06 -19.86
C LYS A 86 -2.10 0.99 -20.87
N THR A 87 -1.19 1.86 -20.47
CA THR A 87 -0.63 2.90 -21.35
C THR A 87 0.40 2.33 -22.31
N VAL A 88 1.19 1.34 -21.86
CA VAL A 88 2.36 0.85 -22.62
C VAL A 88 2.12 -0.53 -23.25
N ALA A 89 1.32 -1.39 -22.65
CA ALA A 89 1.00 -2.70 -23.22
C ALA A 89 0.03 -2.59 -24.39
N ASP A 90 0.28 -3.33 -25.47
CA ASP A 90 -0.67 -3.47 -26.57
C ASP A 90 -2.02 -4.01 -26.09
N GLU A 91 -3.11 -3.60 -26.74
CA GLU A 91 -4.48 -3.97 -26.35
C GLU A 91 -4.69 -5.48 -26.18
N HIS A 92 -4.09 -6.31 -27.05
CA HIS A 92 -4.19 -7.76 -26.97
C HIS A 92 -3.49 -8.37 -25.73
N HIS A 93 -2.51 -7.67 -25.16
CA HIS A 93 -1.88 -8.03 -23.89
C HIS A 93 -2.66 -7.52 -22.67
N GLN A 94 -3.64 -6.64 -22.84
CA GLN A 94 -4.49 -6.14 -21.74
C GLN A 94 -5.64 -7.10 -21.38
N THR A 95 -5.33 -8.39 -21.30
CA THR A 95 -6.27 -9.43 -20.87
C THR A 95 -6.60 -9.30 -19.38
N GLU A 96 -7.77 -9.77 -18.94
CA GLU A 96 -8.13 -9.77 -17.51
C GLU A 96 -7.12 -10.53 -16.64
N LYS A 97 -6.49 -11.59 -17.16
CA LYS A 97 -5.43 -12.32 -16.45
C LYS A 97 -4.23 -11.42 -16.15
N ASN A 98 -3.79 -10.62 -17.12
CA ASN A 98 -2.66 -9.72 -16.93
C ASN A 98 -3.03 -8.51 -16.06
N LEU A 99 -4.25 -8.00 -16.20
CA LEU A 99 -4.77 -6.92 -15.35
C LEU A 99 -4.97 -7.38 -13.89
N GLU A 100 -5.37 -8.62 -13.65
CA GLU A 100 -5.41 -9.19 -12.30
C GLU A 100 -4.00 -9.25 -11.68
N LYS A 101 -2.99 -9.67 -12.45
CA LYS A 101 -1.59 -9.60 -11.99
C LYS A 101 -1.17 -8.16 -11.64
N CYS A 102 -1.56 -7.15 -12.43
CA CYS A 102 -1.35 -5.75 -12.07
C CYS A 102 -2.03 -5.37 -10.74
N ARG A 103 -3.26 -5.86 -10.50
CA ARG A 103 -4.00 -5.61 -9.26
C ARG A 103 -3.37 -6.31 -8.06
N ILE A 104 -2.79 -7.50 -8.23
CA ILE A 104 -1.98 -8.16 -7.21
C ILE A 104 -0.76 -7.29 -6.88
N LEU A 105 0.02 -6.86 -7.88
CA LEU A 105 1.16 -5.97 -7.67
C LEU A 105 0.72 -4.67 -6.95
N ARG A 106 -0.38 -4.05 -7.38
CA ARG A 106 -0.97 -2.89 -6.72
C ARG A 106 -1.28 -3.13 -5.25
N ALA A 107 -1.97 -4.23 -4.92
CA ALA A 107 -2.29 -4.57 -3.54
C ALA A 107 -1.03 -4.81 -2.69
N LEU A 108 -0.05 -5.54 -3.22
CA LEU A 108 1.24 -5.74 -2.53
C LEU A 108 1.97 -4.41 -2.29
N LYS A 109 1.81 -3.44 -3.20
CA LYS A 109 2.41 -2.11 -3.06
C LYS A 109 1.73 -1.31 -1.97
N ASP A 110 0.40 -1.32 -1.95
CA ASP A 110 -0.39 -0.70 -0.89
C ASP A 110 -0.09 -1.30 0.48
N MET A 111 0.10 -2.62 0.56
CA MET A 111 0.54 -3.29 1.78
C MET A 111 1.91 -2.77 2.23
N SER A 112 2.89 -2.63 1.32
CA SER A 112 4.22 -2.11 1.67
C SER A 112 4.15 -0.68 2.25
N TYR A 113 3.35 0.19 1.64
CA TYR A 113 3.12 1.54 2.15
C TYR A 113 2.39 1.55 3.49
N ALA A 114 1.38 0.70 3.66
CA ALA A 114 0.68 0.53 4.93
C ALA A 114 1.63 0.11 6.06
N MET A 115 2.55 -0.83 5.78
CA MET A 115 3.51 -1.29 6.78
C MET A 115 4.52 -0.19 7.15
N ALA A 116 5.00 0.59 6.19
CA ALA A 116 5.79 1.79 6.49
C ALA A 116 4.99 2.80 7.33
N GLY A 117 3.69 2.95 7.05
CA GLY A 117 2.78 3.79 7.81
C GLY A 117 2.60 3.36 9.28
N ILE A 118 2.57 2.06 9.57
CA ILE A 118 2.51 1.56 10.96
C ILE A 118 3.75 2.00 11.76
N VAL A 119 4.94 1.91 11.15
CA VAL A 119 6.20 2.29 11.81
C VAL A 119 6.29 3.82 11.98
N ASP A 120 5.85 4.58 10.96
CA ASP A 120 5.76 6.04 10.99
C ASP A 120 4.78 6.51 12.09
N ASP A 121 3.60 5.89 12.19
CA ASP A 121 2.62 6.17 13.26
C ASP A 121 3.23 5.95 14.67
N TYR A 122 4.07 4.93 14.84
CA TYR A 122 4.78 4.72 16.09
C TYR A 122 5.80 5.84 16.37
N ALA A 123 6.65 6.16 15.41
CA ALA A 123 7.68 7.19 15.55
C ALA A 123 7.10 8.59 15.83
N ASP A 124 5.95 8.88 15.22
CA ASP A 124 5.28 10.19 15.30
C ASP A 124 4.22 10.26 16.38
N LYS A 125 3.99 9.16 17.11
CA LYS A 125 2.90 9.01 18.09
C LYS A 125 1.54 9.32 17.46
N GLY A 126 1.35 8.88 16.22
CA GLY A 126 0.10 9.00 15.49
C GLY A 126 -1.04 8.24 16.17
N GLU A 127 -2.20 8.88 16.28
CA GLU A 127 -3.40 8.25 16.87
C GLU A 127 -4.41 7.77 15.82
N TYR A 128 -4.43 8.44 14.68
CA TYR A 128 -5.35 8.16 13.59
C TYR A 128 -4.64 8.23 12.24
N ARG A 129 -4.99 7.30 11.35
CA ARG A 129 -4.59 7.32 9.95
C ARG A 129 -5.83 7.05 9.10
N HIS A 130 -6.06 7.88 8.09
CA HIS A 130 -7.20 7.74 7.19
C HIS A 130 -8.57 7.71 7.89
N GLY A 131 -8.72 8.50 8.96
CA GLY A 131 -9.96 8.55 9.75
C GLY A 131 -10.21 7.31 10.62
N LYS A 132 -9.30 6.34 10.63
CA LYS A 132 -9.32 5.16 11.50
C LYS A 132 -8.26 5.27 12.59
N LYS A 133 -8.47 4.57 13.70
CA LYS A 133 -7.44 4.36 14.71
C LYS A 133 -6.23 3.63 14.11
N VAL A 134 -5.01 4.02 14.48
CA VAL A 134 -3.78 3.35 14.02
C VAL A 134 -3.76 1.89 14.46
N TRP A 135 -3.13 1.01 13.66
CA TRP A 135 -3.13 -0.44 13.93
C TRP A 135 -2.66 -0.79 15.35
N ALA A 136 -1.56 -0.16 15.79
CA ALA A 136 -0.97 -0.32 17.12
C ALA A 136 -1.93 -0.05 18.29
N SER A 137 -2.99 0.73 18.07
CA SER A 137 -3.97 1.07 19.12
C SER A 137 -5.10 0.04 19.25
N ILE A 138 -5.25 -0.86 18.28
CA ILE A 138 -6.36 -1.83 18.23
C ILE A 138 -5.90 -3.28 18.18
N CYS A 139 -4.65 -3.54 17.79
CA CYS A 139 -4.13 -4.90 17.71
C CYS A 139 -3.76 -5.45 19.09
N GLU A 140 -3.99 -6.75 19.28
CA GLU A 140 -3.46 -7.46 20.45
C GLU A 140 -1.93 -7.39 20.45
N GLY A 141 -1.34 -7.10 21.62
CA GLY A 141 0.11 -6.90 21.80
C GLY A 141 0.60 -5.47 21.52
N GLY A 142 -0.30 -4.53 21.22
CA GLY A 142 0.01 -3.09 21.20
C GLY A 142 1.08 -2.67 20.18
N GLN A 143 1.86 -1.64 20.54
CA GLN A 143 2.85 -1.02 19.66
C GLN A 143 3.97 -2.00 19.27
N GLU A 144 4.44 -2.80 20.22
CA GLU A 144 5.51 -3.75 20.01
C GLU A 144 5.11 -4.80 18.98
N ALA A 145 3.91 -5.37 19.12
CA ALA A 145 3.41 -6.36 18.17
C ALA A 145 3.11 -5.74 16.79
N ALA A 146 2.58 -4.52 16.74
CA ALA A 146 2.32 -3.82 15.47
C ALA A 146 3.59 -3.59 14.63
N ILE A 147 4.73 -3.30 15.27
CA ILE A 147 6.01 -3.19 14.57
C ILE A 147 6.38 -4.53 13.92
N TYR A 148 6.25 -5.64 14.65
CA TYR A 148 6.55 -6.96 14.09
C TYR A 148 5.52 -7.43 13.05
N ASP A 149 4.26 -7.01 13.14
CA ASP A 149 3.27 -7.22 12.08
C ASP A 149 3.74 -6.54 10.78
N SER A 150 4.31 -5.33 10.89
CA SER A 150 4.85 -4.60 9.73
C SER A 150 6.02 -5.35 9.06
N VAL A 151 6.89 -5.97 9.86
CA VAL A 151 8.02 -6.78 9.37
C VAL A 151 7.51 -8.06 8.72
N ALA A 152 6.58 -8.76 9.38
CA ALA A 152 6.02 -10.01 8.90
C ALA A 152 5.28 -9.82 7.57
N VAL A 153 4.43 -8.79 7.45
CA VAL A 153 3.71 -8.51 6.20
C VAL A 153 4.66 -8.12 5.08
N ASN A 154 5.74 -7.37 5.34
CA ASN A 154 6.77 -7.11 4.32
C ASN A 154 7.45 -8.40 3.83
N TYR A 155 7.70 -9.35 4.72
CA TYR A 155 8.18 -10.68 4.32
C TYR A 155 7.15 -11.43 3.46
N LEU A 156 5.87 -11.40 3.84
CA LEU A 156 4.79 -12.01 3.06
C LEU A 156 4.67 -11.41 1.65
N ILE A 157 4.92 -10.10 1.48
CA ILE A 157 4.95 -9.46 0.15
C ILE A 157 5.99 -10.15 -0.75
N LEU A 158 7.18 -10.46 -0.24
CA LEU A 158 8.22 -11.14 -1.03
C LEU A 158 7.81 -12.57 -1.40
N LEU A 159 7.16 -13.29 -0.48
CA LEU A 159 6.62 -14.62 -0.75
C LEU A 159 5.48 -14.58 -1.78
N MET A 160 4.65 -13.55 -1.76
CA MET A 160 3.59 -13.32 -2.74
C MET A 160 4.16 -13.02 -4.13
N LEU A 161 5.21 -12.20 -4.21
CA LEU A 161 5.94 -12.00 -5.46
C LEU A 161 6.46 -13.33 -6.00
N HIS A 162 7.08 -14.16 -5.17
CA HIS A 162 7.53 -15.50 -5.57
C HIS A 162 6.36 -16.40 -6.01
N ARG A 163 5.24 -16.38 -5.28
CA ARG A 163 4.07 -17.22 -5.58
C ARG A 163 3.48 -16.93 -6.96
N HIS A 164 3.31 -15.65 -7.30
CA HIS A 164 2.58 -15.25 -8.51
C HIS A 164 3.48 -14.91 -9.71
N PHE A 165 4.74 -14.54 -9.48
CA PHE A 165 5.61 -13.96 -10.50
C PHE A 165 6.95 -14.66 -10.66
N ARG A 166 7.29 -15.74 -9.92
CA ARG A 166 8.61 -16.39 -10.02
C ARG A 166 9.05 -16.83 -11.43
N ASN A 167 8.07 -17.11 -12.29
CA ASN A 167 8.31 -17.55 -13.67
C ASN A 167 8.20 -16.39 -14.69
N ASP A 168 7.89 -15.18 -14.22
CA ASP A 168 7.77 -14.02 -15.09
C ASP A 168 9.19 -13.44 -15.35
N PRO A 169 9.54 -13.06 -16.59
CA PRO A 169 10.87 -12.52 -16.93
C PRO A 169 11.31 -11.31 -16.09
N GLY A 170 10.36 -10.54 -15.54
CA GLY A 170 10.61 -9.39 -14.68
C GLY A 170 10.77 -9.69 -13.18
N TYR A 171 10.74 -10.95 -12.76
CA TYR A 171 10.66 -11.33 -11.34
C TYR A 171 11.78 -10.72 -10.47
N SER A 172 13.03 -10.82 -10.89
CA SER A 172 14.17 -10.25 -10.15
C SER A 172 14.03 -8.74 -9.98
N ARG A 173 13.58 -8.05 -11.03
CA ARG A 173 13.35 -6.61 -11.01
C ARG A 173 12.17 -6.22 -10.11
N LEU A 174 11.12 -7.04 -10.07
CA LEU A 174 10.04 -6.86 -9.10
C LEU A 174 10.57 -7.00 -7.67
N LEU A 175 11.39 -8.01 -7.37
CA LEU A 175 12.00 -8.16 -6.05
C LEU A 175 12.84 -6.93 -5.66
N GLU A 176 13.64 -6.40 -6.58
CA GLU A 176 14.42 -5.17 -6.35
C GLU A 176 13.50 -3.98 -6.01
N LEU A 177 12.50 -3.71 -6.85
CA LEU A 177 11.59 -2.58 -6.67
C LEU A 177 10.79 -2.65 -5.37
N TYR A 178 10.41 -3.84 -4.93
CA TYR A 178 9.66 -4.02 -3.67
C TYR A 178 10.55 -4.00 -2.45
N ASN A 179 11.82 -4.42 -2.53
CA ASN A 179 12.78 -4.26 -1.44
C ASN A 179 13.28 -2.82 -1.30
N MET A 180 13.34 -2.07 -2.40
CA MET A 180 13.75 -0.66 -2.37
C MET A 180 12.83 0.20 -1.49
N VAL A 181 11.51 -0.02 -1.52
CA VAL A 181 10.54 0.80 -0.79
C VAL A 181 10.76 0.82 0.73
N PRO A 182 10.72 -0.32 1.45
CA PRO A 182 10.96 -0.30 2.89
C PRO A 182 12.37 0.19 3.22
N GLY A 183 13.37 -0.10 2.39
CA GLY A 183 14.75 0.35 2.57
C GLY A 183 14.90 1.88 2.48
N THR A 184 14.43 2.50 1.39
CA THR A 184 14.52 3.96 1.23
C THR A 184 13.63 4.68 2.24
N ALA A 185 12.43 4.15 2.52
CA ALA A 185 11.55 4.71 3.54
C ALA A 185 12.20 4.69 4.93
N ALA A 186 12.90 3.62 5.31
CA ALA A 186 13.63 3.55 6.57
C ALA A 186 14.76 4.59 6.66
N ILE A 187 15.53 4.77 5.57
CA ILE A 187 16.57 5.82 5.49
C ILE A 187 15.93 7.20 5.68
N GLY A 188 14.88 7.50 4.91
CA GLY A 188 14.20 8.80 4.97
C GLY A 188 13.59 9.08 6.33
N ASN A 189 12.92 8.10 6.95
CA ASN A 189 12.38 8.25 8.30
C ASN A 189 13.47 8.42 9.35
N THR A 190 14.63 7.76 9.20
CA THR A 190 15.77 7.97 10.10
C THR A 190 16.26 9.42 10.01
N LEU A 191 16.43 9.95 8.79
CA LEU A 191 16.82 11.35 8.59
C LEU A 191 15.79 12.32 9.18
N ASP A 192 14.50 12.07 8.95
CA ASP A 192 13.40 12.86 9.51
C ASP A 192 13.40 12.89 11.04
N ILE A 193 13.67 11.74 11.69
CA ILE A 193 13.76 11.66 13.15
C ILE A 193 14.99 12.41 13.67
N LEU A 194 16.16 12.26 13.02
CA LEU A 194 17.38 12.94 13.42
C LEU A 194 17.27 14.46 13.28
N ASP A 195 16.58 14.94 12.23
CA ASP A 195 16.36 16.37 12.00
C ASP A 195 15.55 17.03 13.11
N ARG A 196 14.66 16.30 13.80
CA ARG A 196 13.92 16.80 14.99
C ARG A 196 14.82 17.25 16.13
N TYR A 197 16.04 16.71 16.20
CA TYR A 197 17.03 17.04 17.23
C TYR A 197 18.09 18.02 16.72
N ASN A 198 18.02 18.41 15.44
CA ASN A 198 18.96 19.34 14.83
C ASN A 198 18.40 20.77 14.89
N SER A 199 19.13 21.69 15.51
CA SER A 199 18.74 23.11 15.56
C SER A 199 19.09 23.88 14.29
N ASN A 200 19.92 23.30 13.40
CA ASN A 200 20.40 23.94 12.18
C ASN A 200 19.77 23.25 10.97
N TYR A 201 18.68 23.83 10.47
CA TYR A 201 18.02 23.38 9.25
C TYR A 201 18.99 23.35 8.06
N SER A 202 18.89 22.29 7.24
CA SER A 202 19.66 22.12 6.02
C SER A 202 18.73 21.72 4.87
N ASP A 203 18.67 22.55 3.84
CA ASP A 203 17.95 22.25 2.60
C ASP A 203 18.39 20.91 1.99
N ASP A 204 19.67 20.58 2.07
CA ASP A 204 20.22 19.38 1.45
C ASP A 204 19.81 18.12 2.22
N ILE A 205 19.83 18.16 3.56
CA ILE A 205 19.29 17.06 4.38
C ILE A 205 17.79 16.91 4.13
N TRP A 206 17.04 18.01 4.11
CA TRP A 206 15.61 17.98 3.85
C TRP A 206 15.27 17.34 2.49
N LYS A 207 16.01 17.69 1.42
CA LYS A 207 15.84 17.06 0.10
C LYS A 207 16.06 15.55 0.16
N HIS A 208 17.12 15.10 0.84
CA HIS A 208 17.40 13.67 1.01
C HIS A 208 16.35 12.96 1.86
N THR A 209 15.84 13.61 2.91
CA THR A 209 14.72 13.11 3.72
C THR A 209 13.49 12.87 2.85
N VAL A 210 13.04 13.88 2.11
CA VAL A 210 11.83 13.78 1.26
C VAL A 210 12.02 12.76 0.13
N GLN A 211 13.20 12.75 -0.51
CA GLN A 211 13.53 11.81 -1.57
C GLN A 211 13.41 10.35 -1.10
N ASN A 212 13.98 10.05 0.06
CA ASN A 212 14.02 8.69 0.57
C ASN A 212 12.71 8.28 1.28
N LYS A 213 12.12 9.18 2.08
CA LYS A 213 10.88 8.91 2.85
C LYS A 213 9.67 8.72 1.94
N ALA A 214 9.59 9.50 0.84
CA ALA A 214 8.40 9.53 0.00
C ALA A 214 8.68 9.30 -1.50
N MET A 215 9.57 10.08 -2.12
CA MET A 215 9.69 10.11 -3.59
C MET A 215 10.05 8.74 -4.18
N ASN A 216 11.12 8.11 -3.66
CA ASN A 216 11.59 6.81 -4.17
C ASN A 216 10.49 5.75 -4.08
N SER A 217 9.76 5.73 -2.95
CA SER A 217 8.61 4.84 -2.74
C SER A 217 7.55 5.05 -3.81
N ILE A 218 7.13 6.30 -4.06
CA ILE A 218 6.09 6.63 -5.05
C ILE A 218 6.52 6.26 -6.48
N CYS A 219 7.75 6.61 -6.88
CA CYS A 219 8.25 6.36 -8.24
C CYS A 219 8.30 4.87 -8.61
N THR A 220 8.49 3.98 -7.64
CA THR A 220 8.54 2.54 -7.89
C THR A 220 7.20 1.96 -8.35
N ALA A 221 6.05 2.59 -8.07
CA ALA A 221 4.76 2.09 -8.54
C ALA A 221 4.64 2.13 -10.07
N GLY A 222 5.03 3.23 -10.71
CA GLY A 222 5.08 3.31 -12.18
C GLY A 222 6.08 2.31 -12.78
N GLY A 223 7.25 2.18 -12.14
CA GLY A 223 8.26 1.19 -12.52
C GLY A 223 7.75 -0.25 -12.47
N THR A 224 6.98 -0.61 -11.44
CA THR A 224 6.34 -1.94 -11.33
C THR A 224 5.41 -2.22 -12.50
N GLY A 225 4.60 -1.24 -12.93
CA GLY A 225 3.76 -1.37 -14.12
C GLY A 225 4.57 -1.65 -15.37
N LEU A 226 5.66 -0.91 -15.60
CA LEU A 226 6.55 -1.09 -16.75
C LEU A 226 7.26 -2.45 -16.74
N VAL A 227 7.73 -2.92 -15.58
CA VAL A 227 8.34 -4.25 -15.45
C VAL A 227 7.33 -5.35 -15.78
N HIS A 228 6.08 -5.19 -15.36
CA HIS A 228 5.04 -6.15 -15.71
C HIS A 228 4.73 -6.17 -17.22
N VAL A 229 4.87 -5.03 -17.93
CA VAL A 229 4.80 -4.99 -19.41
C VAL A 229 5.98 -5.75 -20.05
N SER A 230 7.18 -5.63 -19.47
CA SER A 230 8.41 -6.25 -20.03
C SER A 230 8.37 -7.78 -20.11
N VAL A 231 7.41 -8.42 -19.43
CA VAL A 231 7.09 -9.85 -19.56
C VAL A 231 6.73 -10.23 -21.01
N PHE A 232 6.18 -9.29 -21.80
CA PHE A 232 5.67 -9.56 -23.16
C PHE A 232 6.57 -9.04 -24.28
N THR A 233 7.50 -8.13 -23.99
CA THR A 233 8.42 -7.58 -25.00
C THR A 233 9.63 -8.46 -25.26
N VAL A 234 10.02 -9.33 -24.31
CA VAL A 234 11.18 -10.23 -24.47
C VAL A 234 10.82 -11.54 -25.20
N LEU A 235 9.52 -11.82 -25.42
CA LEU A 235 9.06 -13.02 -26.12
C LEU A 235 8.80 -12.80 -27.62
N GLN A 236 9.19 -11.64 -28.16
CA GLN A 236 9.04 -11.32 -29.59
C GLN A 236 10.37 -11.33 -30.37
N ASP A 237 11.50 -11.66 -29.73
CA ASP A 237 12.80 -11.86 -30.38
C ASP A 237 13.22 -13.34 -30.40
#